data_AF-A0A2E2VWL9-F1
#
_entry.id   AF-A0A2E2VWL9-F1
#
_cell.length_a   1.000
_cell.length_b   1.000
_cell.length_c   1.000
_cell.angle_alpha   90.00
_cell.angle_beta   90.00
_cell.angle_gamma   90.00
#
_symmetry.space_group_name_H-M   'P 1'
#
loop_
_entity.id
_entity.type
_entity.pdbx_description
1 polymer ?
#
loop_
_entity_poly.entity_id
_entity_poly.type
_entity_poly.pdbx_seq_one_letter_code
_entity_poly.pdbx_strand_id
1 'polypeptide(L)'
;MDSLLKILNSVDANHPVEVRGLTTEALVYFCTETTKPMCIFLNQNTLEEIMVMLKDRPLKEASFILNKAEEFDVFENFYQKLSNISIQYINTGQKTKLCFVDERLQEAPLFSNIKTRPFLIDSSCEYDSLVSGLEKTSFIQKDFPFDTPGSFYINGGVVDVKPFDTKENYRISFLESDCKIYTVNKDTNTIVAQVQKVALFPKSFEKTISPIDLLQETHIVSKYSSGSLFLGKKPLKHINVNLKVVDFHGFIKKQIKNCFYFNFNSEVGFLYKNNLFLPSWFKEKNISRDIARQRPSIDGAGALIIGSIYVHEDFGLCQFTG
;
A
#
# COMPACT_ATOMS: atom_id res chain seq x y z
N MET A 1 3.50 26.03 -5.67
CA MET A 1 3.42 24.72 -6.35
C MET A 1 4.80 24.37 -6.89
N ASP A 2 5.34 23.24 -6.43
CA ASP A 2 6.73 22.84 -6.63
C ASP A 2 7.12 22.75 -8.12
N SER A 3 8.30 23.28 -8.49
CA SER A 3 8.86 23.13 -9.84
C SER A 3 8.95 21.67 -10.29
N LEU A 4 9.17 20.73 -9.36
CA LEU A 4 9.22 19.30 -9.65
C LEU A 4 7.86 18.71 -9.99
N LEU A 5 6.81 19.11 -9.27
CA LEU A 5 5.44 18.73 -9.60
C LEU A 5 5.02 19.28 -10.96
N LYS A 6 5.43 20.51 -11.29
CA LYS A 6 5.21 21.05 -12.64
C LYS A 6 5.92 20.20 -13.68
N ILE A 7 7.16 19.77 -13.45
CA ILE A 7 7.90 18.90 -14.36
C ILE A 7 7.14 17.58 -14.54
N LEU A 8 6.85 16.87 -13.45
CA LEU A 8 6.16 15.57 -13.50
C LEU A 8 4.78 15.65 -14.17
N ASN A 9 4.03 16.72 -13.93
CA ASN A 9 2.74 16.93 -14.57
C ASN A 9 2.87 17.39 -16.04
N SER A 10 3.95 18.08 -16.40
CA SER A 10 4.22 18.54 -17.77
C SER A 10 4.87 17.48 -18.66
N VAL A 11 5.48 16.44 -18.07
CA VAL A 11 6.18 15.41 -18.83
C VAL A 11 5.18 14.65 -19.70
N ASP A 12 5.50 14.66 -20.98
CA ASP A 12 4.90 13.88 -22.05
C ASP A 12 5.97 12.86 -22.49
N ALA A 13 5.54 11.69 -22.97
CA ALA A 13 6.40 10.69 -23.59
C ALA A 13 7.37 11.28 -24.64
N ASN A 14 7.02 12.42 -25.25
CA ASN A 14 7.84 13.12 -26.25
C ASN A 14 8.96 14.00 -25.66
N HIS A 15 8.94 14.31 -24.35
CA HIS A 15 9.94 15.16 -23.70
C HIS A 15 10.55 14.44 -22.49
N PRO A 16 11.41 13.44 -22.73
CA PRO A 16 11.99 12.62 -21.68
C PRO A 16 12.94 13.43 -20.80
N VAL A 17 12.80 13.27 -19.48
CA VAL A 17 13.53 14.02 -18.46
C VAL A 17 14.11 13.06 -17.44
N GLU A 18 15.33 13.34 -16.99
CA GLU A 18 15.92 12.68 -15.82
C GLU A 18 15.96 13.67 -14.65
N VAL A 19 15.37 13.28 -13.53
CA VAL A 19 15.43 14.02 -12.27
C VAL A 19 16.40 13.31 -11.33
N ARG A 20 17.52 13.97 -10.98
CA ARG A 20 18.60 13.41 -10.15
C ARG A 20 18.62 14.00 -8.75
N GLY A 21 19.08 13.20 -7.79
CA GLY A 21 19.24 13.60 -6.39
C GLY A 21 17.93 13.50 -5.60
N LEU A 22 17.06 12.55 -5.98
CA LEU A 22 15.85 12.20 -5.26
C LEU A 22 16.16 11.21 -4.12
N THR A 23 15.45 11.35 -3.01
CA THR A 23 15.35 10.32 -1.96
C THR A 23 14.11 9.45 -2.23
N THR A 24 14.00 8.30 -1.57
CA THR A 24 12.81 7.43 -1.69
C THR A 24 11.54 8.16 -1.26
N GLU A 25 11.56 8.89 -0.16
CA GLU A 25 10.42 9.68 0.33
C GLU A 25 10.03 10.78 -0.64
N ALA A 26 11.01 11.43 -1.26
CA ALA A 26 10.76 12.45 -2.26
C ALA A 26 10.13 11.85 -3.52
N LEU A 27 10.62 10.70 -3.98
CA LEU A 27 10.00 9.96 -5.07
C LEU A 27 8.52 9.68 -4.74
N VAL A 28 8.24 9.07 -3.59
CA VAL A 28 6.87 8.75 -3.16
C VAL A 28 6.01 10.00 -3.05
N TYR A 29 6.50 11.07 -2.43
CA TYR A 29 5.79 12.33 -2.31
C TYR A 29 5.42 12.90 -3.68
N PHE A 30 6.37 13.04 -4.59
CA PHE A 30 6.10 13.62 -5.88
C PHE A 30 5.21 12.73 -6.77
N CYS A 31 5.33 11.40 -6.65
CA CYS A 31 4.45 10.47 -7.35
C CYS A 31 3.02 10.48 -6.80
N THR A 32 2.83 10.61 -5.49
CA THR A 32 1.48 10.68 -4.90
C THR A 32 0.76 11.98 -5.27
N GLU A 33 1.50 13.09 -5.35
CA GLU A 33 1.00 14.42 -5.70
C GLU A 33 0.85 14.67 -7.22
N THR A 34 1.39 13.81 -8.11
CA THR A 34 1.15 13.93 -9.56
C THR A 34 -0.31 13.64 -9.90
N THR A 35 -0.85 14.27 -10.95
CA THR A 35 -2.20 13.97 -11.44
C THR A 35 -2.21 12.84 -12.46
N LYS A 36 -1.06 12.52 -13.05
CA LYS A 36 -0.94 11.51 -14.11
C LYS A 36 -0.69 10.12 -13.53
N PRO A 37 -1.26 9.05 -14.08
CA PRO A 37 -0.89 7.69 -13.70
C PRO A 37 0.57 7.39 -14.05
N MET A 38 1.28 6.69 -13.18
CA MET A 38 2.70 6.36 -13.36
C MET A 38 2.98 4.88 -13.07
N CYS A 39 3.80 4.27 -13.92
CA CYS A 39 4.40 2.96 -13.68
C CYS A 39 5.90 3.18 -13.49
N ILE A 40 6.43 2.74 -12.35
CA ILE A 40 7.81 3.00 -11.96
C ILE A 40 8.48 1.65 -11.76
N PHE A 41 9.52 1.39 -12.56
CA PHE A 41 10.40 0.24 -12.41
C PHE A 41 11.56 0.60 -11.50
N LEU A 42 11.81 -0.19 -10.46
CA LEU A 42 12.86 0.05 -9.47
C LEU A 42 13.40 -1.27 -8.90
N ASN A 43 14.52 -1.20 -8.19
CA ASN A 43 15.07 -2.39 -7.53
C ASN A 43 14.18 -2.87 -6.37
N GLN A 44 14.34 -4.14 -5.99
CA GLN A 44 13.54 -4.80 -4.95
C GLN A 44 13.58 -4.05 -3.61
N ASN A 45 14.75 -3.65 -3.12
CA ASN A 45 14.89 -3.02 -1.80
C ASN A 45 14.10 -1.71 -1.71
N THR A 46 14.20 -0.86 -2.73
CA THR A 46 13.45 0.40 -2.79
C THR A 46 11.94 0.11 -2.88
N LEU A 47 11.54 -0.98 -3.54
CA LEU A 47 10.13 -1.35 -3.67
C LEU A 47 9.55 -1.77 -2.33
N GLU A 48 10.27 -2.60 -1.59
CA GLU A 48 9.89 -3.02 -0.25
C GLU A 48 9.75 -1.82 0.71
N GLU A 49 10.69 -0.88 0.70
CA GLU A 49 10.59 0.38 1.45
C GLU A 49 9.29 1.14 1.10
N ILE A 50 9.02 1.35 -0.20
CA ILE A 50 7.81 2.05 -0.66
C ILE A 50 6.54 1.30 -0.26
N MET A 51 6.55 -0.04 -0.30
CA MET A 51 5.42 -0.88 0.12
C MET A 51 5.09 -0.67 1.60
N VAL A 52 6.09 -0.51 2.46
CA VAL A 52 5.86 -0.16 3.88
C VAL A 52 5.29 1.26 4.01
N MET A 53 5.86 2.22 3.28
CA MET A 53 5.41 3.63 3.33
C MET A 53 3.93 3.77 2.92
N LEU A 54 3.49 2.99 1.92
CA LEU A 54 2.16 3.06 1.31
C LEU A 54 1.27 1.86 1.66
N LYS A 55 1.60 1.09 2.72
CA LYS A 55 0.86 -0.14 3.08
C LYS A 55 -0.64 0.06 3.29
N ASP A 56 -1.03 1.24 3.81
CA ASP A 56 -2.41 1.59 4.13
C ASP A 56 -3.15 2.25 2.95
N ARG A 57 -2.47 2.45 1.80
CA ARG A 57 -3.08 3.05 0.62
C ARG A 57 -4.04 2.08 -0.08
N PRO A 58 -5.20 2.57 -0.55
CA PRO A 58 -6.05 1.79 -1.45
C PRO A 58 -5.32 1.38 -2.72
N LEU A 59 -5.61 0.19 -3.25
CA LEU A 59 -4.95 -0.31 -4.47
C LEU A 59 -5.24 0.53 -5.72
N LYS A 60 -6.37 1.25 -5.76
CA LYS A 60 -6.68 2.26 -6.79
C LYS A 60 -5.68 3.41 -6.82
N GLU A 61 -5.02 3.70 -5.69
CA GLU A 61 -4.03 4.77 -5.58
C GLU A 61 -2.61 4.26 -5.81
N ALA A 62 -2.27 3.08 -5.25
CA ALA A 62 -0.96 2.48 -5.39
C ALA A 62 -1.02 0.94 -5.40
N SER A 63 -0.41 0.32 -6.40
CA SER A 63 -0.22 -1.11 -6.54
C SER A 63 1.27 -1.46 -6.63
N PHE A 64 1.62 -2.67 -6.20
CA PHE A 64 3.01 -3.09 -6.04
C PHE A 64 3.22 -4.46 -6.68
N ILE A 65 4.32 -4.64 -7.41
CA ILE A 65 4.63 -5.89 -8.09
C ILE A 65 6.06 -6.27 -7.77
N LEU A 66 6.22 -7.18 -6.82
CA LEU A 66 7.49 -7.69 -6.35
C LEU A 66 7.84 -9.00 -7.07
N ASN A 67 9.13 -9.20 -7.37
CA ASN A 67 9.63 -10.52 -7.76
C ASN A 67 9.48 -11.49 -6.58
N LYS A 68 9.02 -12.71 -6.86
CA LYS A 68 8.84 -13.72 -5.83
C LYS A 68 10.19 -14.05 -5.20
N ALA A 69 10.30 -13.90 -3.89
CA ALA A 69 11.34 -14.59 -3.12
C ALA A 69 10.99 -16.09 -3.05
N GLU A 70 11.99 -16.94 -2.82
CA GLU A 70 11.75 -18.37 -2.56
C GLU A 70 10.73 -18.50 -1.41
N GLU A 71 9.62 -19.20 -1.69
CA GLU A 71 8.55 -19.39 -0.71
C GLU A 71 9.08 -20.34 0.39
N PHE A 72 9.25 -19.83 1.61
CA PHE A 72 9.32 -20.70 2.77
C PHE A 72 7.88 -21.14 3.07
N ASP A 73 7.61 -22.43 2.94
CA ASP A 73 6.28 -23.10 2.97
C ASP A 73 5.36 -22.75 4.16
N VAL A 74 5.84 -22.00 5.15
CA VAL A 74 5.16 -21.78 6.43
C VAL A 74 4.70 -20.33 6.63
N PHE A 75 5.19 -19.35 5.85
CA PHE A 75 4.82 -17.95 6.06
C PHE A 75 4.64 -17.15 4.76
N GLU A 76 3.42 -16.64 4.55
CA GLU A 76 3.17 -15.70 3.46
C GLU A 76 3.73 -14.32 3.84
N ASN A 77 4.88 -13.97 3.26
CA ASN A 77 5.52 -12.66 3.47
C ASN A 77 4.56 -11.51 3.10
N PHE A 78 4.48 -10.49 3.96
CA PHE A 78 3.72 -9.25 3.73
C PHE A 78 3.87 -8.70 2.30
N TYR A 79 5.12 -8.62 1.81
CA TYR A 79 5.39 -8.09 0.48
C TYR A 79 4.82 -8.98 -0.62
N GLN A 80 4.99 -10.30 -0.50
CA GLN A 80 4.46 -11.24 -1.48
C GLN A 80 2.94 -11.20 -1.53
N LYS A 81 2.29 -11.14 -0.36
CA LYS A 81 0.84 -11.02 -0.25
C LYS A 81 0.33 -9.74 -0.91
N LEU A 82 0.94 -8.59 -0.61
CA LEU A 82 0.55 -7.31 -1.20
C LEU A 82 0.79 -7.28 -2.72
N SER A 83 1.87 -7.91 -3.19
CA SER A 83 2.17 -8.10 -4.61
C SER A 83 1.10 -8.95 -5.31
N ASN A 84 0.76 -10.10 -4.73
CA ASN A 84 -0.28 -10.99 -5.25
C ASN A 84 -1.64 -10.30 -5.37
N ILE A 85 -2.06 -9.58 -4.32
CA ILE A 85 -3.33 -8.83 -4.32
C ILE A 85 -3.30 -7.72 -5.39
N SER A 86 -2.18 -7.00 -5.53
CA SER A 86 -2.03 -5.95 -6.55
C SER A 86 -2.13 -6.49 -7.98
N ILE A 87 -1.49 -7.64 -8.25
CA ILE A 87 -1.58 -8.30 -9.56
C ILE A 87 -3.01 -8.72 -9.84
N GLN A 88 -3.69 -9.32 -8.86
CA GLN A 88 -5.09 -9.72 -9.02
C GLN A 88 -6.00 -8.50 -9.23
N TYR A 89 -5.86 -7.44 -8.45
CA TYR A 89 -6.57 -6.17 -8.61
C TYR A 89 -6.50 -5.65 -10.05
N ILE A 90 -5.30 -5.59 -10.62
CA ILE A 90 -5.11 -5.15 -12.01
C ILE A 90 -5.75 -6.14 -13.02
N ASN A 91 -5.61 -7.45 -12.79
CA ASN A 91 -6.23 -8.48 -13.64
C ASN A 91 -7.77 -8.43 -13.66
N THR A 92 -8.41 -7.91 -12.61
CA THR A 92 -9.86 -7.68 -12.62
C THR A 92 -10.28 -6.52 -13.55
N GLY A 93 -9.32 -5.84 -14.17
CA GLY A 93 -9.54 -4.66 -15.02
C GLY A 93 -9.68 -3.36 -14.23
N GLN A 94 -9.46 -3.40 -12.91
CA GLN A 94 -9.44 -2.21 -12.08
C GLN A 94 -8.18 -1.38 -12.37
N LYS A 95 -8.35 -0.06 -12.36
CA LYS A 95 -7.25 0.88 -12.62
C LYS A 95 -6.56 1.23 -11.32
N THR A 96 -5.24 1.31 -11.38
CA THR A 96 -4.40 1.90 -10.35
C THR A 96 -3.82 3.21 -10.87
N LYS A 97 -3.55 4.17 -9.98
CA LYS A 97 -2.90 5.43 -10.34
C LYS A 97 -1.38 5.26 -10.37
N LEU A 98 -0.82 4.61 -9.35
CA LEU A 98 0.61 4.36 -9.25
C LEU A 98 0.86 2.87 -9.25
N CYS A 99 1.76 2.40 -10.09
CA CYS A 99 2.22 1.03 -10.09
C CYS A 99 3.73 0.99 -9.89
N PHE A 100 4.18 0.42 -8.78
CA PHE A 100 5.60 0.23 -8.48
C PHE A 100 5.97 -1.22 -8.75
N VAL A 101 6.95 -1.43 -9.62
CA VAL A 101 7.28 -2.75 -10.16
C VAL A 101 8.77 -3.02 -9.99
N ASP A 102 9.10 -4.22 -9.55
CA ASP A 102 10.47 -4.71 -9.56
C ASP A 102 10.99 -4.70 -11.00
N GLU A 103 12.10 -4.02 -11.24
CA GLU A 103 12.64 -3.85 -12.60
C GLU A 103 12.97 -5.18 -13.29
N ARG A 104 13.21 -6.25 -12.53
CA ARG A 104 13.45 -7.60 -13.08
C ARG A 104 12.20 -8.23 -13.69
N LEU A 105 11.02 -7.73 -13.32
CA LEU A 105 9.73 -8.21 -13.80
C LEU A 105 9.17 -7.40 -14.96
N GLN A 106 9.91 -6.40 -15.47
CA GLN A 106 9.41 -5.48 -16.50
C GLN A 106 8.77 -6.20 -17.71
N GLU A 107 9.45 -7.22 -18.22
CA GLU A 107 9.04 -8.00 -19.40
C GLU A 107 8.41 -9.35 -19.02
N ALA A 108 8.31 -9.67 -17.72
CA ALA A 108 7.79 -10.96 -17.27
C ALA A 108 6.28 -11.03 -17.49
N PRO A 109 5.73 -12.14 -18.02
CA PRO A 109 4.28 -12.27 -18.18
C PRO A 109 3.63 -12.47 -16.81
N LEU A 110 2.86 -11.47 -16.35
CA LEU A 110 2.24 -11.46 -15.02
C LEU A 110 0.72 -11.29 -15.07
N PHE A 111 0.21 -10.71 -16.16
CA PHE A 111 -1.18 -10.30 -16.28
C PHE A 111 -1.94 -11.11 -17.33
N SER A 112 -3.25 -11.19 -17.18
CA SER A 112 -4.15 -11.85 -18.12
C SER A 112 -4.76 -10.84 -19.09
N ASN A 113 -4.95 -11.26 -20.33
CA ASN A 113 -5.81 -10.58 -21.31
C ASN A 113 -7.29 -10.95 -21.16
N ILE A 114 -7.62 -11.98 -20.37
CA ILE A 114 -8.98 -12.45 -20.15
C ILE A 114 -9.62 -11.67 -19.01
N LYS A 115 -10.74 -11.01 -19.30
CA LYS A 115 -11.56 -10.36 -18.29
C LYS A 115 -12.41 -11.40 -17.57
N THR A 116 -12.22 -11.53 -16.27
CA THR A 116 -13.07 -12.36 -15.41
C THR A 116 -14.33 -11.61 -15.00
N ARG A 117 -15.46 -12.31 -14.90
CA ARG A 117 -16.70 -11.75 -14.38
C ARG A 117 -16.75 -11.96 -12.86
N PRO A 118 -17.08 -10.93 -12.07
CA PRO A 118 -17.21 -11.10 -10.63
C PRO A 118 -18.52 -11.81 -10.28
N PHE A 119 -18.51 -12.50 -9.14
CA PHE A 119 -19.72 -12.85 -8.41
C PHE A 119 -20.17 -11.65 -7.58
N LEU A 120 -21.39 -11.17 -7.82
CA LEU A 120 -21.93 -9.98 -7.16
C LEU A 120 -22.77 -10.38 -5.95
N ILE A 121 -22.50 -9.73 -4.83
CA ILE A 121 -23.23 -9.91 -3.57
C ILE A 121 -23.89 -8.57 -3.23
N ASP A 122 -25.18 -8.61 -2.94
CA ASP A 122 -25.94 -7.51 -2.37
C ASP A 122 -26.98 -8.04 -1.36
N SER A 123 -27.88 -7.17 -0.90
CA SER A 123 -28.88 -7.53 0.11
C SER A 123 -29.88 -8.60 -0.33
N SER A 124 -29.98 -8.89 -1.64
CA SER A 124 -30.84 -9.95 -2.19
C SER A 124 -30.14 -11.31 -2.32
N CYS A 125 -28.84 -11.38 -2.00
CA CYS A 125 -28.08 -12.63 -2.08
C CYS A 125 -28.60 -13.63 -1.03
N GLU A 126 -28.86 -14.86 -1.45
CA GLU A 126 -29.22 -15.97 -0.57
C GLU A 126 -27.99 -16.75 -0.11
N TYR A 127 -28.07 -17.39 1.07
CA TYR A 127 -26.95 -18.12 1.68
C TYR A 127 -26.39 -19.21 0.74
N ASP A 128 -27.24 -20.09 0.22
CA ASP A 128 -26.80 -21.19 -0.65
C ASP A 128 -26.21 -20.67 -1.97
N SER A 129 -26.75 -19.56 -2.48
CA SER A 129 -26.22 -18.87 -3.66
C SER A 129 -24.82 -18.31 -3.42
N LEU A 130 -24.57 -17.74 -2.23
CA LEU A 130 -23.24 -17.26 -1.85
C LEU A 130 -22.23 -18.41 -1.77
N VAL A 131 -22.54 -19.48 -1.02
CA VAL A 131 -21.62 -20.60 -0.84
C VAL A 131 -21.30 -21.27 -2.18
N SER A 132 -22.32 -21.56 -3.00
CA SER A 132 -22.10 -22.11 -4.34
C SER A 132 -21.33 -21.15 -5.26
N GLY A 133 -21.55 -19.84 -5.14
CA GLY A 133 -20.83 -18.81 -5.89
C GLY A 133 -19.34 -18.75 -5.55
N LEU A 134 -19.00 -18.86 -4.25
CA LEU A 134 -17.62 -18.89 -3.76
C LEU A 134 -16.88 -20.13 -4.30
N GLU A 135 -17.48 -21.32 -4.18
CA GLU A 135 -16.89 -22.56 -4.70
C GLU A 135 -16.66 -22.50 -6.23
N LYS A 136 -17.64 -22.01 -6.99
CA LYS A 136 -17.52 -21.82 -8.45
C LYS A 136 -16.46 -20.82 -8.85
N THR A 137 -16.13 -19.86 -7.98
CA THR A 137 -15.08 -18.85 -8.21
C THR A 137 -13.73 -19.25 -7.61
N SER A 138 -13.56 -20.55 -7.28
CA SER A 138 -12.32 -21.12 -6.74
C SER A 138 -11.88 -20.56 -5.40
N PHE A 139 -12.82 -20.02 -4.61
CA PHE A 139 -12.56 -19.73 -3.22
C PHE A 139 -12.51 -21.04 -2.41
N ILE A 140 -11.66 -21.09 -1.40
CA ILE A 140 -11.44 -22.29 -0.59
C ILE A 140 -11.95 -22.04 0.83
N GLN A 141 -12.85 -22.91 1.30
CA GLN A 141 -13.28 -22.87 2.70
C GLN A 141 -12.11 -23.27 3.59
N LYS A 142 -11.85 -22.51 4.66
CA LYS A 142 -10.83 -22.80 5.67
C LYS A 142 -11.41 -22.69 7.06
N ASP A 143 -10.79 -23.37 8.02
CA ASP A 143 -11.02 -23.13 9.44
C ASP A 143 -10.39 -21.80 9.87
N PHE A 144 -10.86 -21.27 11.00
CA PHE A 144 -10.28 -20.06 11.57
C PHE A 144 -8.90 -20.37 12.19
N PRO A 145 -7.86 -19.55 11.93
CA PRO A 145 -7.87 -18.31 11.15
C PRO A 145 -7.75 -18.54 9.62
N PHE A 146 -8.54 -17.78 8.84
CA PHE A 146 -8.55 -17.84 7.37
C PHE A 146 -7.71 -16.68 6.77
N ASP A 147 -6.38 -16.83 6.79
CA ASP A 147 -5.48 -15.71 6.51
C ASP A 147 -5.04 -15.53 5.05
N THR A 148 -5.44 -16.43 4.15
CA THR A 148 -5.00 -16.44 2.75
C THR A 148 -6.04 -15.77 1.82
N PRO A 149 -5.63 -14.88 0.90
CA PRO A 149 -6.52 -14.39 -0.16
C PRO A 149 -7.17 -15.54 -0.94
N GLY A 150 -8.46 -15.39 -1.25
CA GLY A 150 -9.25 -16.45 -1.89
C GLY A 150 -9.80 -17.50 -0.94
N SER A 151 -9.90 -17.19 0.35
CA SER A 151 -10.50 -18.10 1.33
C SER A 151 -11.75 -17.51 1.95
N PHE A 152 -12.57 -18.39 2.49
CA PHE A 152 -13.73 -18.02 3.27
C PHE A 152 -13.89 -18.94 4.47
N TYR A 153 -14.57 -18.45 5.49
CA TYR A 153 -14.88 -19.16 6.72
C TYR A 153 -16.38 -19.03 7.00
N ILE A 154 -17.01 -20.15 7.35
CA ILE A 154 -18.44 -20.20 7.68
C ILE A 154 -18.57 -20.41 9.19
N ASN A 155 -19.38 -19.57 9.82
CA ASN A 155 -19.76 -19.71 11.23
C ASN A 155 -21.28 -19.48 11.39
N GLY A 156 -22.05 -20.56 11.32
CA GLY A 156 -23.51 -20.50 11.33
C GLY A 156 -24.04 -19.67 10.16
N GLY A 157 -24.90 -18.69 10.43
CA GLY A 157 -25.48 -17.78 9.42
C GLY A 157 -24.55 -16.64 8.98
N VAL A 158 -23.23 -16.76 9.21
CA VAL A 158 -22.24 -15.75 8.85
C VAL A 158 -21.16 -16.38 7.98
N VAL A 159 -20.81 -15.71 6.90
CA VAL A 159 -19.73 -16.09 5.98
C VAL A 159 -18.72 -14.95 5.90
N ASP A 160 -17.52 -15.20 6.39
CA ASP A 160 -16.41 -14.27 6.25
C ASP A 160 -15.60 -14.61 5.00
N VAL A 161 -15.28 -13.63 4.17
CA VAL A 161 -14.63 -13.80 2.88
C VAL A 161 -13.40 -12.90 2.78
N LYS A 162 -12.30 -13.48 2.30
CA LYS A 162 -11.07 -12.78 1.96
C LYS A 162 -10.86 -12.81 0.44
N PRO A 163 -11.21 -11.75 -0.29
CA PRO A 163 -11.08 -11.71 -1.74
C PRO A 163 -9.63 -11.81 -2.24
N PHE A 164 -9.45 -12.11 -3.52
CA PHE A 164 -8.13 -12.17 -4.15
C PHE A 164 -7.55 -10.79 -4.46
N ASP A 165 -8.41 -9.79 -4.66
CA ASP A 165 -8.08 -8.52 -5.33
C ASP A 165 -8.17 -7.28 -4.40
N THR A 166 -8.45 -7.46 -3.11
CA THR A 166 -8.49 -6.36 -2.14
C THR A 166 -7.80 -6.71 -0.82
N LYS A 167 -7.43 -5.67 -0.07
CA LYS A 167 -6.91 -5.76 1.30
C LYS A 167 -8.02 -5.94 2.35
N GLU A 168 -9.25 -5.62 1.96
CA GLU A 168 -10.43 -5.67 2.84
C GLU A 168 -10.96 -7.10 2.99
N ASN A 169 -11.39 -7.45 4.19
CA ASN A 169 -12.16 -8.65 4.45
C ASN A 169 -13.65 -8.27 4.56
N TYR A 170 -14.53 -9.15 4.10
CA TYR A 170 -15.97 -8.95 4.18
C TYR A 170 -16.62 -9.98 5.09
N ARG A 171 -17.58 -9.54 5.89
CA ARG A 171 -18.49 -10.40 6.66
C ARG A 171 -19.88 -10.30 6.07
N ILE A 172 -20.39 -11.41 5.55
CA ILE A 172 -21.74 -11.51 5.02
C ILE A 172 -22.62 -12.22 6.05
N SER A 173 -23.69 -11.57 6.50
CA SER A 173 -24.59 -12.06 7.55
C SER A 173 -25.99 -12.31 7.00
N PHE A 174 -26.52 -13.49 7.33
CA PHE A 174 -27.87 -13.97 7.01
C PHE A 174 -28.69 -14.21 8.28
N LEU A 175 -28.32 -13.56 9.40
CA LEU A 175 -29.00 -13.71 10.68
C LEU A 175 -30.30 -12.89 10.76
N GLU A 176 -30.46 -11.95 9.84
CA GLU A 176 -31.65 -11.11 9.69
C GLU A 176 -32.44 -11.53 8.45
N SER A 177 -33.60 -10.91 8.21
CA SER A 177 -34.43 -11.22 7.03
C SER A 177 -33.72 -10.93 5.71
N ASP A 178 -32.85 -9.90 5.69
CA ASP A 178 -32.08 -9.50 4.53
C ASP A 178 -30.59 -9.79 4.74
N CYS A 179 -29.89 -10.10 3.65
CA CYS A 179 -28.44 -10.25 3.65
C CYS A 179 -27.77 -8.90 3.95
N LYS A 180 -26.84 -8.89 4.91
CA LYS A 180 -26.03 -7.70 5.24
C LYS A 180 -24.55 -7.97 5.02
N ILE A 181 -23.87 -6.99 4.44
CA ILE A 181 -22.45 -7.08 4.11
C ILE A 181 -21.69 -6.03 4.90
N TYR A 182 -20.60 -6.43 5.54
CA TYR A 182 -19.76 -5.56 6.35
C TYR A 182 -18.30 -5.66 5.93
N THR A 183 -17.54 -4.58 6.05
CA THR A 183 -16.08 -4.64 6.11
C THR A 183 -15.63 -4.98 7.52
N VAL A 184 -14.54 -5.73 7.63
CA VAL A 184 -14.01 -6.22 8.91
C VAL A 184 -12.57 -5.78 9.08
N ASN A 185 -12.24 -5.30 10.28
CA ASN A 185 -10.87 -5.05 10.67
C ASN A 185 -10.13 -6.39 10.82
N LYS A 186 -9.10 -6.60 10.01
CA LYS A 186 -8.32 -7.86 9.98
C LYS A 186 -7.61 -8.19 11.30
N ASP A 187 -7.26 -7.19 12.10
CA ASP A 187 -6.44 -7.35 13.31
C ASP A 187 -7.33 -7.61 14.54
N THR A 188 -8.50 -6.98 14.61
CA THR A 188 -9.44 -7.10 15.74
C THR A 188 -10.65 -7.98 15.45
N ASN A 189 -10.84 -8.41 14.21
CA ASN A 189 -12.01 -9.14 13.72
C ASN A 189 -13.37 -8.42 13.98
N THR A 190 -13.35 -7.10 14.14
CA THR A 190 -14.53 -6.27 14.41
C THR A 190 -15.10 -5.67 13.13
N ILE A 191 -16.43 -5.52 13.07
CA ILE A 191 -17.11 -4.80 11.98
C ILE A 191 -16.66 -3.34 11.97
N VAL A 192 -16.31 -2.83 10.79
CA VAL A 192 -15.90 -1.43 10.57
C VAL A 192 -17.05 -0.63 9.98
N ALA A 193 -17.63 -1.10 8.87
CA ALA A 193 -18.73 -0.42 8.19
C ALA A 193 -19.62 -1.40 7.43
N GLN A 194 -20.88 -1.03 7.20
CA GLN A 194 -21.77 -1.76 6.29
C GLN A 194 -21.54 -1.29 4.85
N VAL A 195 -21.55 -2.23 3.91
CA VAL A 195 -21.45 -1.96 2.46
C VAL A 195 -22.69 -2.49 1.74
N GLN A 196 -23.09 -1.82 0.67
CA GLN A 196 -24.32 -2.19 -0.06
C GLN A 196 -24.11 -3.38 -0.99
N LYS A 197 -22.95 -3.43 -1.67
CA LYS A 197 -22.61 -4.44 -2.66
C LYS A 197 -21.13 -4.76 -2.64
N VAL A 198 -20.79 -5.99 -2.96
CA VAL A 198 -19.41 -6.47 -3.13
C VAL A 198 -19.32 -7.28 -4.42
N ALA A 199 -18.21 -7.11 -5.12
CA ALA A 199 -17.85 -7.92 -6.28
C ALA A 199 -16.67 -8.83 -5.89
N LEU A 200 -16.88 -10.14 -5.96
CA LEU A 200 -15.84 -11.14 -5.72
C LEU A 200 -15.32 -11.66 -7.06
N PHE A 201 -14.07 -11.34 -7.37
CA PHE A 201 -13.44 -11.81 -8.59
C PHE A 201 -12.78 -13.17 -8.39
N PRO A 202 -12.89 -14.10 -9.36
CA PRO A 202 -12.15 -15.36 -9.29
C PRO A 202 -10.65 -15.10 -9.47
N LYS A 203 -9.83 -16.05 -9.00
CA LYS A 203 -8.38 -16.00 -9.19
C LYS A 203 -8.05 -16.00 -10.69
N SER A 204 -7.23 -15.05 -11.13
CA SER A 204 -6.65 -15.07 -12.46
C SER A 204 -5.51 -16.08 -12.52
N PHE A 205 -5.58 -17.02 -13.47
CA PHE A 205 -4.58 -18.08 -13.68
C PHE A 205 -3.68 -17.82 -14.89
N GLU A 206 -4.18 -17.15 -15.93
CA GLU A 206 -3.41 -16.90 -17.14
C GLU A 206 -2.52 -15.68 -17.00
N LYS A 207 -1.26 -15.81 -17.41
CA LYS A 207 -0.27 -14.75 -17.38
C LYS A 207 0.39 -14.67 -18.75
N THR A 208 -0.06 -13.73 -19.55
CA THR A 208 0.31 -13.57 -20.96
C THR A 208 0.84 -12.17 -21.28
N ILE A 209 0.56 -11.17 -20.45
CA ILE A 209 0.95 -9.78 -20.66
C ILE A 209 1.97 -9.34 -19.60
N SER A 210 3.00 -8.60 -20.02
CA SER A 210 4.01 -8.00 -19.15
C SER A 210 3.55 -6.67 -18.53
N PRO A 211 4.12 -6.23 -17.40
CA PRO A 211 3.85 -4.91 -16.84
C PRO A 211 4.09 -3.76 -17.81
N ILE A 212 5.18 -3.80 -18.58
CA ILE A 212 5.47 -2.73 -19.54
C ILE A 212 4.41 -2.68 -20.63
N ASP A 213 4.00 -3.84 -21.16
CA ASP A 213 3.02 -3.90 -22.25
C ASP A 213 1.64 -3.43 -21.80
N LEU A 214 1.23 -3.83 -20.59
CA LEU A 214 -0.07 -3.46 -20.04
C LEU A 214 -0.18 -1.98 -19.69
N LEU A 215 0.88 -1.41 -19.08
CA LEU A 215 0.81 -0.10 -18.45
C LEU A 215 1.27 1.04 -19.36
N GLN A 216 2.03 0.76 -20.43
CA GLN A 216 2.53 1.81 -21.34
C GLN A 216 1.42 2.62 -22.03
N GLU A 217 0.21 2.06 -22.21
CA GLU A 217 -0.91 2.77 -22.82
C GLU A 217 -1.62 3.74 -21.86
N THR A 218 -1.48 3.53 -20.56
CA THR A 218 -2.27 4.22 -19.53
C THR A 218 -1.44 5.01 -18.53
N HIS A 219 -0.15 4.71 -18.40
CA HIS A 219 0.74 5.28 -17.41
C HIS A 219 1.99 5.87 -18.06
N ILE A 220 2.57 6.88 -17.42
CA ILE A 220 3.95 7.28 -17.72
C ILE A 220 4.87 6.18 -17.21
N VAL A 221 5.50 5.46 -18.13
CA VAL A 221 6.51 4.45 -17.80
C VAL A 221 7.83 5.13 -17.45
N SER A 222 8.31 4.83 -16.25
CA SER A 222 9.47 5.47 -15.64
C SER A 222 10.39 4.42 -15.02
N LYS A 223 11.67 4.76 -14.88
CA LYS A 223 12.64 3.94 -14.15
C LYS A 223 13.25 4.75 -13.02
N TYR A 224 13.36 4.17 -11.83
CA TYR A 224 14.05 4.79 -10.70
C TYR A 224 15.26 3.94 -10.31
N SER A 225 16.44 4.56 -10.29
CA SER A 225 17.67 3.92 -9.84
C SER A 225 18.63 4.95 -9.25
N SER A 226 19.26 4.61 -8.13
CA SER A 226 20.35 5.39 -7.53
C SER A 226 20.00 6.89 -7.34
N GLY A 227 18.81 7.17 -6.79
CA GLY A 227 18.34 8.53 -6.57
C GLY A 227 17.99 9.31 -7.84
N SER A 228 17.80 8.63 -8.96
CA SER A 228 17.47 9.24 -10.26
C SER A 228 16.19 8.64 -10.83
N LEU A 229 15.22 9.50 -11.17
CA LEU A 229 13.97 9.13 -11.84
C LEU A 229 14.07 9.49 -13.32
N PHE A 230 14.03 8.47 -14.16
CA PHE A 230 13.99 8.57 -15.62
C PHE A 230 12.54 8.52 -16.08
N LEU A 231 12.09 9.57 -16.74
CA LEU A 231 10.77 9.66 -17.34
C LEU A 231 10.93 9.50 -18.86
N GLY A 232 10.42 8.41 -19.42
CA GLY A 232 10.56 8.07 -20.84
C GLY A 232 11.87 7.33 -21.20
N LYS A 233 12.06 7.03 -22.50
CA LYS A 233 13.08 6.07 -22.97
C LYS A 233 14.53 6.60 -22.98
N LYS A 234 14.75 7.90 -23.24
CA LYS A 234 16.09 8.52 -23.30
C LYS A 234 16.03 10.00 -22.89
N PRO A 235 16.58 10.43 -21.75
CA PRO A 235 16.42 11.80 -21.28
C PRO A 235 17.10 12.82 -22.20
N LEU A 236 16.36 13.86 -22.59
CA LEU A 236 16.90 15.03 -23.32
C LEU A 236 17.31 16.15 -22.37
N LYS A 237 16.83 16.11 -21.12
CA LYS A 237 17.07 17.13 -20.10
C LYS A 237 17.34 16.47 -18.75
N HIS A 238 18.35 16.99 -18.07
CA HIS A 238 18.70 16.58 -16.71
C HIS A 238 18.36 17.69 -15.72
N ILE A 239 17.70 17.32 -14.62
CA ILE A 239 17.28 18.26 -13.57
C ILE A 239 17.84 17.72 -12.26
N ASN A 240 18.78 18.46 -11.66
CA ASN A 240 19.32 18.09 -10.37
C ASN A 240 18.57 18.84 -9.25
N VAL A 241 18.05 18.09 -8.29
CA VAL A 241 17.26 18.63 -7.17
C VAL A 241 18.02 18.62 -5.84
N ASN A 242 19.13 17.87 -5.74
CA ASN A 242 20.00 17.76 -4.56
C ASN A 242 19.24 17.76 -3.23
N LEU A 243 18.32 16.81 -3.05
CA LEU A 243 17.54 16.68 -1.83
C LEU A 243 18.41 16.17 -0.69
N LYS A 244 18.13 16.68 0.52
CA LYS A 244 18.78 16.22 1.75
C LYS A 244 17.74 15.57 2.63
N VAL A 245 17.99 14.31 3.02
CA VAL A 245 17.22 13.62 4.07
C VAL A 245 17.35 14.40 5.38
N VAL A 246 16.25 14.49 6.11
CA VAL A 246 16.18 15.13 7.43
C VAL A 246 15.53 14.14 8.39
N ASP A 247 16.30 13.68 9.37
CA ASP A 247 15.82 12.86 10.47
C ASP A 247 15.21 13.71 11.60
N PHE A 248 14.69 13.05 12.63
CA PHE A 248 14.11 13.72 13.80
C PHE A 248 15.07 14.73 14.45
N HIS A 249 16.35 14.34 14.62
CA HIS A 249 17.36 15.20 15.25
C HIS A 249 17.72 16.42 14.38
N GLY A 250 17.75 16.24 13.06
CA GLY A 250 17.97 17.29 12.09
C GLY A 250 16.81 18.28 12.01
N PHE A 251 15.58 17.85 12.32
CA PHE A 251 14.39 18.69 12.38
C PHE A 251 14.36 19.61 13.60
N ILE A 252 14.46 19.05 14.82
CA ILE A 252 14.27 19.81 16.08
C ILE A 252 15.26 20.98 16.23
N LYS A 253 16.37 20.97 15.49
CA LYS A 253 17.40 22.00 15.50
C LYS A 253 17.15 23.14 14.49
N LYS A 254 16.18 23.01 13.58
CA LYS A 254 16.00 23.96 12.45
C LYS A 254 14.67 24.70 12.54
N GLN A 255 14.73 26.02 12.61
CA GLN A 255 13.56 26.90 12.39
C GLN A 255 13.34 27.09 10.89
N ILE A 256 12.50 26.26 10.27
CA ILE A 256 12.15 26.37 8.84
C ILE A 256 10.75 26.94 8.70
N LYS A 257 10.59 27.97 7.85
CA LYS A 257 9.34 28.74 7.71
C LYS A 257 8.21 27.99 6.99
N ASN A 258 8.54 27.11 6.04
CA ASN A 258 7.56 26.37 5.26
C ASN A 258 7.70 24.87 5.49
N CYS A 259 6.67 24.27 6.11
CA CYS A 259 6.59 22.84 6.37
C CYS A 259 5.41 22.23 5.62
N PHE A 260 5.66 21.13 4.92
CA PHE A 260 4.69 20.29 4.23
C PHE A 260 4.68 18.91 4.87
N TYR A 261 3.54 18.23 4.81
CA TYR A 261 3.39 16.93 5.45
C TYR A 261 3.03 15.84 4.44
N PHE A 262 3.70 14.70 4.55
CA PHE A 262 3.39 13.49 3.82
C PHE A 262 2.07 12.92 4.33
N ASN A 263 1.34 12.31 3.41
CA ASN A 263 0.14 11.54 3.69
C ASN A 263 0.44 10.02 3.72
N PHE A 264 1.71 9.64 3.88
CA PHE A 264 2.17 8.26 3.95
C PHE A 264 3.12 8.08 5.16
N ASN A 265 3.37 6.84 5.53
CA ASN A 265 4.22 6.51 6.66
C ASN A 265 5.69 6.66 6.24
N SER A 266 6.47 7.41 7.00
CA SER A 266 7.93 7.48 6.83
C SER A 266 8.55 7.91 8.16
N GLU A 267 9.81 7.54 8.37
CA GLU A 267 10.60 7.90 9.56
C GLU A 267 11.37 9.21 9.37
N VAL A 268 11.64 9.57 8.11
CA VAL A 268 12.46 10.73 7.76
C VAL A 268 11.69 11.67 6.83
N GLY A 269 12.11 12.93 6.82
CA GLY A 269 11.67 13.93 5.87
C GLY A 269 12.76 14.27 4.87
N PHE A 270 12.51 15.29 4.05
CA PHE A 270 13.54 15.88 3.19
C PHE A 270 13.42 17.40 3.08
N LEU A 271 14.54 18.03 2.75
CA LEU A 271 14.62 19.47 2.48
C LEU A 271 14.74 19.73 0.97
N TYR A 272 13.86 20.57 0.43
CA TYR A 272 13.93 21.04 -0.95
C TYR A 272 13.69 22.55 -1.04
N LYS A 273 14.65 23.30 -1.61
CA LYS A 273 14.54 24.76 -1.83
C LYS A 273 14.04 25.52 -0.59
N ASN A 274 14.61 25.20 0.58
CA ASN A 274 14.25 25.79 1.88
C ASN A 274 12.81 25.49 2.37
N ASN A 275 12.13 24.53 1.74
CA ASN A 275 10.88 23.95 2.21
C ASN A 275 11.18 22.59 2.82
N LEU A 276 10.59 22.33 3.97
CA LEU A 276 10.74 21.07 4.69
C LEU A 276 9.51 20.21 4.43
N PHE A 277 9.73 18.94 4.11
CA PHE A 277 8.67 17.95 3.92
C PHE A 277 8.85 16.85 4.95
N LEU A 278 7.83 16.60 5.77
CA LEU A 278 7.91 15.72 6.94
C LEU A 278 6.77 14.70 6.96
N PRO A 279 6.95 13.56 7.64
CA PRO A 279 5.85 12.67 7.97
C PRO A 279 4.74 13.40 8.77
N SER A 280 3.48 13.06 8.52
CA SER A 280 2.33 13.72 9.18
C SER A 280 2.33 13.61 10.71
N TRP A 281 2.96 12.58 11.27
CA TRP A 281 3.07 12.41 12.72
C TRP A 281 4.01 13.45 13.38
N PHE A 282 4.83 14.18 12.61
CA PHE A 282 5.59 15.35 13.08
C PHE A 282 4.75 16.61 13.23
N LYS A 283 3.56 16.67 12.61
CA LYS A 283 2.67 17.82 12.75
C LYS A 283 2.37 17.95 14.23
N GLU A 284 2.87 19.03 14.85
CA GLU A 284 2.78 19.30 16.28
C GLU A 284 1.41 18.83 16.79
N LYS A 285 1.38 17.65 17.42
CA LYS A 285 0.44 17.52 18.51
C LYS A 285 1.00 18.53 19.50
N ASN A 286 0.30 19.64 19.69
CA ASN A 286 0.34 20.37 20.95
C ASN A 286 -0.04 19.34 22.02
N ILE A 287 0.88 18.44 22.36
CA ILE A 287 0.88 17.72 23.61
C ILE A 287 1.26 18.83 24.56
N SER A 288 0.26 19.60 24.97
CA SER A 288 0.39 20.39 26.18
C SER A 288 0.97 19.41 27.19
N ARG A 289 2.06 19.80 27.84
CA ARG A 289 2.71 18.99 28.88
C ARG A 289 1.73 18.59 29.98
N ASP A 290 0.55 19.23 30.03
CA ASP A 290 -0.53 18.94 30.97
C ASP A 290 -1.46 17.79 30.53
N ILE A 291 -1.68 17.56 29.22
CA ILE A 291 -2.53 16.44 28.73
C ILE A 291 -1.82 15.09 28.88
N ALA A 292 -0.48 15.07 28.86
CA ALA A 292 0.30 13.87 29.14
C ALA A 292 0.12 13.35 30.59
N ARG A 293 -0.38 14.20 31.50
CA ARG A 293 -0.64 13.85 32.91
C ARG A 293 -2.08 13.40 33.18
N GLN A 294 -3.01 13.52 32.23
CA GLN A 294 -4.44 13.30 32.46
C GLN A 294 -5.11 12.30 31.51
N ARG A 295 -4.34 11.50 30.76
CA ARG A 295 -4.95 10.38 30.03
C ARG A 295 -5.17 9.20 30.97
N PRO A 296 -6.39 8.64 31.05
CA PRO A 296 -6.58 7.32 31.61
C PRO A 296 -5.74 6.35 30.78
N SER A 297 -4.92 5.55 31.47
CA SER A 297 -4.08 4.52 30.85
C SER A 297 -4.94 3.61 30.00
N ILE A 298 -4.63 3.54 28.71
CA ILE A 298 -4.94 2.34 27.92
C ILE A 298 -4.01 1.26 28.50
N ASP A 299 -4.60 0.18 29.01
CA ASP A 299 -3.88 -1.00 29.46
C ASP A 299 -2.82 -1.39 28.42
N GLY A 300 -1.54 -1.27 28.79
CA GLY A 300 -0.40 -1.66 27.95
C GLY A 300 0.55 -0.55 27.50
N ALA A 301 0.23 0.73 27.67
CA ALA A 301 1.14 1.84 27.33
C ALA A 301 1.44 2.75 28.53
N GLY A 302 1.82 2.15 29.65
CA GLY A 302 2.31 2.89 30.82
C GLY A 302 3.63 3.60 30.50
N ALA A 303 3.84 4.79 31.07
CA ALA A 303 5.16 5.41 31.09
C ALA A 303 6.18 4.39 31.61
N LEU A 304 7.32 4.23 30.94
CA LEU A 304 8.37 3.32 31.39
C LEU A 304 8.82 3.74 32.80
N ILE A 305 8.64 2.85 33.77
CA ILE A 305 9.08 3.04 35.15
C ILE A 305 10.42 2.34 35.29
N ILE A 306 11.35 2.89 36.09
CA ILE A 306 12.61 2.21 36.39
C ILE A 306 12.32 0.77 36.85
N GLY A 307 12.85 -0.20 36.12
CA GLY A 307 12.60 -1.64 36.27
C GLY A 307 11.68 -2.26 35.21
N SER A 308 10.95 -1.46 34.42
CA SER A 308 10.07 -1.94 33.35
C SER A 308 10.85 -2.64 32.24
N ILE A 309 10.26 -3.69 31.67
CA ILE A 309 10.82 -4.41 30.53
C ILE A 309 10.16 -3.91 29.24
N TYR A 310 10.97 -3.59 28.22
CA TYR A 310 10.52 -3.17 26.90
C TYR A 310 11.30 -3.90 25.80
N VAL A 311 10.74 -3.92 24.59
CA VAL A 311 11.39 -4.53 23.43
C VAL A 311 12.04 -3.43 22.60
N HIS A 312 13.35 -3.52 22.41
CA HIS A 312 14.14 -2.66 21.55
C HIS A 312 14.52 -3.43 20.28
N GLU A 313 14.38 -2.82 19.11
CA GLU A 313 14.57 -3.50 17.83
C GLU A 313 15.99 -4.07 17.67
N ASP A 314 17.01 -3.34 18.12
CA ASP A 314 18.41 -3.80 18.06
C ASP A 314 18.87 -4.70 19.22
N PHE A 315 18.19 -4.64 20.38
CA PHE A 315 18.71 -5.21 21.63
C PHE A 315 17.77 -6.23 22.29
N GLY A 316 16.61 -6.49 21.69
CA GLY A 316 15.62 -7.41 22.21
C GLY A 316 14.99 -6.92 23.52
N LEU A 317 14.81 -7.82 24.49
CA LEU A 317 14.23 -7.48 25.79
C LEU A 317 15.22 -6.63 26.62
N CYS A 318 14.84 -5.39 26.91
CA CYS A 318 15.62 -4.44 27.68
C CYS A 318 14.90 -4.08 28.99
N GLN A 319 15.66 -3.82 30.05
CA GLN A 319 15.14 -3.27 31.30
C GLN A 319 15.43 -1.76 31.35
N PHE A 320 14.41 -0.95 31.55
CA PHE A 320 14.53 0.50 31.69
C PHE A 320 15.15 0.83 33.06
N THR A 321 16.34 1.43 33.11
CA THR A 321 17.06 1.74 34.36
C THR A 321 16.98 3.20 34.80
N GLY A 322 16.34 4.07 34.01
CA GLY A 322 16.19 5.51 34.28
C GLY A 322 16.69 6.39 33.15
#